data_AF-J3HE19-F1
#
_entry.id   AF-J3HE19-F1
#
_cell.length_a   1.000
_cell.length_b   1.000
_cell.length_c   1.000
_cell.angle_alpha   90.00
_cell.angle_beta   90.00
_cell.angle_gamma   90.00
#
_symmetry.space_group_name_H-M   'P 1'
#
loop_
_entity.id
_entity.type
_entity.pdbx_description
1 polymer ?
#
loop_
_entity_poly.entity_id
_entity_poly.type
_entity_poly.pdbx_seq_one_letter_code
_entity_poly.pdbx_strand_id
1 'polypeptide(L)'
;MGEPYFQIKHKLKQHGIVPFSSNYALYSDMSELVMTLIESMVPAVEVYSIDEAFADLTGIDALDDLGRRIRSQVLRCTGIPVGVGIAHTKTLAKLANHTAKRLQAQTGGVVNICEPHKRDWVLRNTNVTEVWGVGRRMKLHLDAMGIKTAMDLAKSDPWTLRKNFSVVIEKTARELAGTPCLELDELDPPKQEIFCSRMFGKRLTELASIKEAVATYMMRASEKLRVQKSLCKKIRVSIRTGMFNPEEAKYANGVVVELPYPTDDLRLLTKAAVDALDRVF
;
A
#
# COMPACT_ATOMS: atom_id res chain seq x y z
N MET A 1 -10.56 1.71 10.65
CA MET A 1 -9.17 1.32 10.95
C MET A 1 -8.32 2.58 11.02
N GLY A 2 -7.49 2.75 12.05
CA GLY A 2 -6.60 3.92 12.19
C GLY A 2 -7.00 4.98 13.23
N GLU A 3 -8.00 4.71 14.08
CA GLU A 3 -8.30 5.59 15.21
C GLU A 3 -7.29 5.33 16.35
N PRO A 4 -6.67 6.36 16.95
CA PRO A 4 -5.67 6.17 17.99
C PRO A 4 -6.24 5.51 19.25
N TYR A 5 -5.53 4.49 19.78
CA TYR A 5 -5.96 3.73 20.97
C TYR A 5 -6.35 4.61 22.16
N PHE A 6 -5.59 5.69 22.42
CA PHE A 6 -5.85 6.58 23.56
C PHE A 6 -7.22 7.27 23.48
N GLN A 7 -7.76 7.50 22.28
CA GLN A 7 -9.06 8.14 22.08
C GLN A 7 -10.22 7.16 22.34
N ILE A 8 -10.02 5.87 22.07
CA ILE A 8 -11.07 4.84 22.16
C ILE A 8 -10.92 3.91 23.35
N LYS A 9 -9.86 4.06 24.16
CA LYS A 9 -9.54 3.18 25.30
C LYS A 9 -10.73 2.91 26.22
N HIS A 10 -11.55 3.93 26.51
CA HIS A 10 -12.73 3.77 27.36
C HIS A 10 -13.81 2.90 26.70
N LYS A 11 -14.11 3.13 25.42
CA LYS A 11 -15.04 2.32 24.63
C LYS A 11 -14.55 0.88 24.51
N LEU A 12 -13.26 0.69 24.22
CA LEU A 12 -12.65 -0.64 24.12
C LEU A 12 -12.79 -1.42 25.43
N LYS A 13 -12.52 -0.79 26.58
CA LYS A 13 -12.70 -1.40 27.89
C LYS A 13 -14.16 -1.75 28.17
N GLN A 14 -15.12 -0.88 27.84
CA GLN A 14 -16.54 -1.14 28.03
C GLN A 14 -17.03 -2.36 27.25
N HIS A 15 -16.46 -2.60 26.06
CA HIS A 15 -16.77 -3.75 25.22
C HIS A 15 -15.88 -4.98 25.50
N GLY A 16 -15.02 -4.95 26.53
CA GLY A 16 -14.12 -6.05 26.86
C GLY A 16 -13.06 -6.33 25.78
N ILE A 17 -12.75 -5.36 24.93
CA ILE A 17 -11.80 -5.51 23.82
C ILE A 17 -10.37 -5.42 24.36
N VAL A 18 -9.57 -6.44 24.08
CA VAL A 18 -8.18 -6.56 24.53
C VAL A 18 -7.23 -6.01 23.47
N PRO A 19 -6.36 -5.05 23.80
CA PRO A 19 -5.31 -4.59 22.89
C PRO A 19 -4.14 -5.59 22.89
N PHE A 20 -3.64 -5.92 21.71
CA PHE A 20 -2.42 -6.71 21.53
C PHE A 20 -1.31 -5.85 20.94
N SER A 21 -0.07 -6.08 21.38
CA SER A 21 1.11 -5.45 20.79
C SER A 21 1.39 -6.04 19.40
N SER A 22 1.95 -5.23 18.50
CA SER A 22 2.37 -5.70 17.19
C SER A 22 3.62 -6.58 17.28
N ASN A 23 3.62 -7.72 16.57
CA ASN A 23 4.80 -8.58 16.40
C ASN A 23 5.19 -8.64 14.93
N TYR A 24 6.05 -7.73 14.49
CA TYR A 24 6.44 -7.61 13.08
C TYR A 24 7.24 -8.79 12.55
N ALA A 25 8.04 -9.46 13.40
CA ALA A 25 8.79 -10.65 13.01
C ALA A 25 7.81 -11.78 12.67
N LEU A 26 6.87 -12.07 13.58
CA LEU A 26 5.83 -13.06 13.33
C LEU A 26 5.00 -12.74 12.08
N TYR A 27 4.65 -11.47 11.85
CA TYR A 27 3.88 -11.10 10.65
C TYR A 27 4.67 -11.33 9.37
N SER A 28 5.99 -11.10 9.38
CA SER A 28 6.88 -11.38 8.25
C SER A 28 6.97 -12.88 7.98
N ASP A 29 7.21 -13.69 9.02
CA ASP A 29 7.35 -15.15 8.90
C ASP A 29 6.05 -15.79 8.39
N MET A 30 4.90 -15.34 8.92
CA MET A 30 3.59 -15.81 8.49
C MET A 30 3.27 -15.38 7.06
N SER A 31 3.65 -14.16 6.67
CA SER A 31 3.49 -13.67 5.29
C SER A 31 4.29 -14.51 4.31
N GLU A 32 5.58 -14.73 4.61
CA GLU A 32 6.48 -15.53 3.78
C GLU A 32 5.90 -16.94 3.58
N LEU A 33 5.44 -17.58 4.65
CA LEU A 33 4.77 -18.88 4.56
C LEU A 33 3.53 -18.85 3.66
N VAL A 34 2.67 -17.83 3.76
CA VAL A 34 1.49 -17.69 2.88
C VAL A 34 1.93 -17.54 1.42
N MET A 35 2.91 -16.69 1.15
CA MET A 35 3.37 -16.42 -0.22
C MET A 35 4.01 -17.68 -0.83
N THR A 36 4.88 -18.39 -0.11
CA THR A 36 5.50 -19.64 -0.57
C THR A 36 4.46 -20.73 -0.84
N LEU A 37 3.41 -20.83 -0.02
CA LEU A 37 2.33 -21.78 -0.27
C LEU A 37 1.58 -21.47 -1.57
N ILE A 38 1.27 -20.19 -1.82
CA ILE A 38 0.59 -19.78 -3.05
C ILE A 38 1.49 -20.04 -4.26
N GLU A 39 2.77 -19.66 -4.19
CA GLU A 39 3.77 -19.87 -5.25
C GLU A 39 3.92 -21.35 -5.63
N SER A 40 3.82 -22.27 -4.67
CA SER A 40 3.87 -23.71 -4.95
C SER A 40 2.66 -24.26 -5.75
N MET A 41 1.58 -23.50 -5.86
CA MET A 41 0.30 -23.95 -6.41
C MET A 41 -0.06 -23.33 -7.75
N VAL A 42 0.68 -22.31 -8.20
CA VAL A 42 0.38 -21.51 -9.39
C VAL A 42 1.65 -21.27 -10.22
N PRO A 43 1.55 -21.04 -11.54
CA PRO A 43 2.70 -20.81 -12.42
C PRO A 43 3.58 -19.63 -12.02
N ALA A 44 2.99 -18.50 -11.63
CA ALA A 44 3.72 -17.29 -11.26
C ALA A 44 2.95 -16.49 -10.20
N VAL A 45 3.69 -15.82 -9.32
CA VAL A 45 3.15 -14.97 -8.25
C VAL A 45 3.92 -13.67 -8.18
N GLU A 46 3.20 -12.57 -8.05
CA GLU A 46 3.72 -11.25 -7.75
C GLU A 46 3.25 -10.81 -6.36
N VAL A 47 4.18 -10.60 -5.43
CA VAL A 47 3.88 -10.14 -4.08
C VAL A 47 3.58 -8.64 -4.10
N TYR A 48 2.34 -8.27 -3.80
CA TYR A 48 1.88 -6.87 -3.80
C TYR A 48 2.07 -6.19 -2.44
N SER A 49 1.79 -6.91 -1.35
CA SER A 49 1.98 -6.47 0.03
C SER A 49 2.26 -7.67 0.94
N ILE A 50 2.46 -7.41 2.25
CA ILE A 50 2.65 -8.46 3.25
C ILE A 50 1.47 -9.45 3.32
N ASP A 51 0.28 -9.05 2.89
CA ASP A 51 -0.96 -9.82 3.00
C ASP A 51 -1.70 -9.98 1.66
N GLU A 52 -1.10 -9.53 0.55
CA GLU A 52 -1.70 -9.62 -0.79
C GLU A 52 -0.67 -10.03 -1.85
N ALA A 53 -1.09 -10.94 -2.74
CA ALA A 53 -0.34 -11.32 -3.92
C ALA A 53 -1.28 -11.45 -5.13
N PHE A 54 -0.74 -11.22 -6.32
CA PHE A 54 -1.36 -11.57 -7.58
C PHE A 54 -0.76 -12.88 -8.08
N ALA A 55 -1.60 -13.76 -8.61
CA ALA A 55 -1.17 -15.04 -9.17
C ALA A 55 -1.56 -15.10 -10.65
N ASP A 56 -0.65 -15.54 -11.49
CA ASP A 56 -0.98 -15.90 -12.87
C ASP A 56 -1.68 -17.27 -12.89
N LEU A 57 -2.88 -17.31 -13.46
CA LEU A 57 -3.66 -18.53 -13.62
C LEU A 57 -3.81 -18.93 -15.10
N THR A 58 -3.03 -18.31 -15.99
CA THR A 58 -3.05 -18.58 -17.43
C THR A 58 -2.77 -20.07 -17.69
N GLY A 59 -3.65 -20.71 -18.46
CA GLY A 59 -3.53 -22.13 -18.80
C GLY A 59 -4.04 -23.11 -17.74
N ILE A 60 -4.70 -22.63 -16.67
CA ILE A 60 -5.31 -23.49 -15.65
C ILE A 60 -6.82 -23.58 -15.84
N ASP A 61 -7.33 -24.81 -15.89
CA ASP A 61 -8.77 -25.10 -15.87
C ASP A 61 -9.33 -25.12 -14.44
N ALA A 62 -10.66 -25.02 -14.30
CA ALA A 62 -11.36 -25.10 -13.02
C ALA A 62 -10.86 -24.09 -11.95
N LEU A 63 -10.79 -22.82 -12.35
CA LEU A 63 -10.30 -21.70 -11.53
C LEU A 63 -10.95 -21.61 -10.14
N ASP A 64 -12.26 -21.86 -10.05
CA ASP A 64 -13.00 -21.84 -8.79
C ASP A 64 -12.51 -22.91 -7.79
N ASP A 65 -12.16 -24.10 -8.28
CA ASP A 65 -11.67 -25.20 -7.45
C ASP A 65 -10.23 -24.94 -7.00
N LEU A 66 -9.40 -24.39 -7.89
CA LEU A 66 -8.07 -23.91 -7.52
C LEU A 66 -8.14 -22.85 -6.41
N GLY A 67 -9.03 -21.86 -6.55
CA GLY A 67 -9.20 -20.81 -5.55
C GLY A 67 -9.64 -21.36 -4.19
N ARG A 68 -10.55 -22.34 -4.17
CA ARG A 68 -10.95 -23.03 -2.92
C ARG A 68 -9.82 -23.86 -2.34
N ARG A 69 -9.03 -24.53 -3.19
CA ARG A 69 -7.85 -25.31 -2.77
C ARG A 69 -6.82 -24.41 -2.09
N ILE A 70 -6.43 -23.30 -2.74
CA ILE A 70 -5.51 -22.31 -2.18
C ILE A 70 -6.01 -21.83 -0.82
N ARG A 71 -7.27 -21.41 -0.72
CA ARG A 71 -7.86 -20.93 0.53
C ARG A 71 -7.82 -21.99 1.64
N SER A 72 -8.17 -23.24 1.33
CA SER A 72 -8.17 -24.33 2.32
C SER A 72 -6.78 -24.71 2.78
N GLN A 73 -5.80 -24.73 1.87
CA GLN A 73 -4.41 -25.07 2.18
C GLN A 73 -3.74 -23.98 3.01
N VAL A 74 -3.93 -22.71 2.65
CA VAL A 74 -3.44 -21.57 3.45
C VAL A 74 -4.05 -21.61 4.85
N LEU A 75 -5.37 -21.76 4.96
CA LEU A 75 -6.03 -21.84 6.27
C LEU A 75 -5.51 -23.01 7.12
N ARG A 76 -5.28 -24.18 6.51
CA ARG A 76 -4.78 -25.37 7.21
C ARG A 76 -3.35 -25.19 7.72
N CYS A 77 -2.47 -24.57 6.92
CA CYS A 77 -1.06 -24.43 7.24
C CYS A 77 -0.78 -23.24 8.17
N THR A 78 -1.52 -22.14 8.03
CA THR A 78 -1.22 -20.88 8.73
C THR A 78 -2.29 -20.48 9.76
N GLY A 79 -3.49 -21.06 9.69
CA GLY A 79 -4.64 -20.62 10.48
C GLY A 79 -5.24 -19.28 10.01
N ILE A 80 -4.72 -18.67 8.95
CA ILE A 80 -5.16 -17.36 8.46
C ILE A 80 -6.20 -17.55 7.34
N PRO A 81 -7.42 -16.99 7.47
CA PRO A 81 -8.40 -17.03 6.41
C PRO A 81 -8.03 -16.05 5.29
N VAL A 82 -8.02 -16.53 4.05
CA VAL A 82 -7.79 -15.71 2.85
C VAL A 82 -9.03 -15.66 1.96
N GLY A 83 -9.14 -14.59 1.17
CA GLY A 83 -10.12 -14.44 0.10
C GLY A 83 -9.44 -14.50 -1.25
N VAL A 84 -10.10 -15.11 -2.24
CA VAL A 84 -9.56 -15.27 -3.60
C VAL A 84 -10.51 -14.62 -4.59
N GLY A 85 -10.00 -13.66 -5.36
CA GLY A 85 -10.69 -13.01 -6.47
C GLY A 85 -10.03 -13.35 -7.79
N ILE A 86 -10.82 -13.82 -8.77
CA ILE A 86 -10.32 -14.29 -10.07
C ILE A 86 -10.96 -13.46 -11.18
N ALA A 87 -10.12 -12.88 -12.04
CA ALA A 87 -10.55 -12.09 -13.19
C ALA A 87 -9.43 -11.98 -14.25
N HIS A 88 -9.74 -11.38 -15.40
CA HIS A 88 -8.79 -11.17 -16.50
C HIS A 88 -7.80 -10.02 -16.30
N THR A 89 -8.03 -9.13 -15.34
CA THR A 89 -7.17 -7.96 -15.07
C THR A 89 -6.94 -7.81 -13.57
N LYS A 90 -5.80 -7.21 -13.17
CA LYS A 90 -5.45 -7.04 -11.74
C LYS A 90 -6.51 -6.23 -11.00
N THR A 91 -7.02 -5.18 -11.63
CA THR A 91 -8.06 -4.32 -11.04
C THR A 91 -9.36 -5.09 -10.82
N LEU A 92 -9.79 -5.88 -11.80
CA LEU A 92 -10.96 -6.73 -11.66
C LEU A 92 -10.75 -7.83 -10.61
N ALA A 93 -9.56 -8.43 -10.52
CA ALA A 93 -9.23 -9.45 -9.52
C ALA A 93 -9.34 -8.88 -8.10
N LYS A 94 -8.83 -7.66 -7.86
CA LYS A 94 -9.03 -6.97 -6.58
C LYS A 94 -10.51 -6.70 -6.27
N LEU A 95 -11.28 -6.27 -7.27
CA LEU A 95 -12.72 -6.03 -7.12
C LEU A 95 -13.49 -7.33 -6.81
N ALA A 96 -13.08 -8.44 -7.43
CA ALA A 96 -13.60 -9.77 -7.17
C ALA A 96 -13.30 -10.21 -5.74
N ASN A 97 -12.06 -10.01 -5.27
CA ASN A 97 -11.67 -10.34 -3.90
C ASN A 97 -12.43 -9.49 -2.87
N HIS A 98 -12.62 -8.19 -3.14
CA HIS A 98 -13.48 -7.34 -2.31
C HIS A 98 -14.92 -7.88 -2.24
N THR A 99 -15.47 -8.33 -3.36
CA THR A 99 -16.79 -8.95 -3.42
C THR A 99 -16.85 -10.28 -2.67
N ALA A 100 -15.80 -11.09 -2.75
CA ALA A 100 -15.67 -12.34 -2.00
C ALA A 100 -15.73 -12.10 -0.48
N LYS A 101 -15.02 -11.06 0.00
CA LYS A 101 -15.05 -10.64 1.41
C LYS A 101 -16.43 -10.11 1.82
N ARG A 102 -17.07 -9.29 0.99
CA ARG A 102 -18.41 -8.71 1.27
C ARG A 102 -19.51 -9.76 1.32
N LEU A 103 -19.47 -10.73 0.42
CA LEU A 103 -20.47 -11.79 0.26
C LEU A 103 -19.92 -13.14 0.71
N GLN A 104 -19.13 -13.14 1.80
CA GLN A 104 -18.43 -14.32 2.29
C GLN A 104 -19.37 -15.50 2.55
N ALA A 105 -20.59 -15.21 3.05
CA ALA A 105 -21.60 -16.23 3.33
C ALA A 105 -22.14 -16.91 2.06
N GLN A 106 -22.30 -16.17 0.96
CA GLN A 106 -22.81 -16.73 -0.30
C GLN A 106 -21.71 -17.33 -1.17
N THR A 107 -20.51 -16.75 -1.14
CA THR A 107 -19.42 -17.07 -2.08
C THR A 107 -18.41 -18.07 -1.50
N GLY A 108 -18.40 -18.26 -0.17
CA GLY A 108 -17.39 -19.06 0.50
C GLY A 108 -15.98 -18.46 0.39
N GLY A 109 -15.86 -17.15 0.09
CA GLY A 109 -14.58 -16.44 0.01
C GLY A 109 -13.82 -16.63 -1.30
N VAL A 110 -14.45 -17.18 -2.34
CA VAL A 110 -13.89 -17.29 -3.69
C VAL A 110 -14.89 -16.70 -4.67
N VAL A 111 -14.44 -15.74 -5.49
CA VAL A 111 -15.28 -15.11 -6.51
C VAL A 111 -14.54 -15.06 -7.85
N ASN A 112 -15.12 -15.69 -8.85
CA ASN A 112 -14.65 -15.67 -10.23
C ASN A 112 -15.56 -14.77 -11.09
N ILE A 113 -14.98 -13.74 -11.72
CA ILE A 113 -15.67 -12.79 -12.59
C ILE A 113 -15.11 -12.76 -14.02
N CYS A 114 -14.47 -13.84 -14.48
CA CYS A 114 -14.03 -13.95 -15.87
C CYS A 114 -15.21 -13.87 -16.87
N GLU A 115 -16.38 -14.39 -16.48
CA GLU A 115 -17.59 -14.27 -17.31
C GLU A 115 -18.14 -12.82 -17.33
N PRO A 116 -18.45 -12.26 -18.52
CA PRO A 116 -18.94 -10.89 -18.66
C PRO A 116 -20.18 -10.57 -17.81
N HIS A 117 -21.12 -11.51 -17.68
CA HIS A 117 -22.32 -11.32 -16.86
C HIS A 117 -21.99 -11.17 -15.37
N LYS A 118 -21.07 -12.01 -14.84
CA LYS A 118 -20.62 -11.93 -13.45
C LYS A 118 -19.85 -10.64 -13.20
N ARG A 119 -18.96 -10.26 -14.13
CA ARG A 119 -18.23 -8.99 -14.10
C ARG A 119 -19.18 -7.79 -14.02
N ASP A 120 -20.14 -7.72 -14.94
CA ASP A 120 -21.08 -6.61 -15.02
C ASP A 120 -21.94 -6.49 -13.77
N TRP A 121 -22.36 -7.62 -13.20
CA TRP A 121 -23.07 -7.64 -11.92
C TRP A 121 -22.22 -7.06 -10.80
N VAL A 122 -20.95 -7.47 -10.67
CA VAL A 122 -20.05 -6.94 -9.64
C VAL A 122 -19.80 -5.45 -9.84
N LEU A 123 -19.56 -5.00 -11.06
CA LEU A 123 -19.32 -3.59 -11.38
C LEU A 123 -20.51 -2.68 -11.03
N ARG A 124 -21.75 -3.14 -11.28
CA ARG A 124 -22.97 -2.38 -10.95
C ARG A 124 -23.22 -2.30 -9.44
N ASN A 125 -22.84 -3.35 -8.71
CA ASN A 125 -23.10 -3.47 -7.28
C ASN A 125 -21.95 -2.94 -6.40
N THR A 126 -20.92 -2.34 -7.00
CA THR A 126 -19.75 -1.84 -6.28
C THR A 126 -19.64 -0.33 -6.43
N ASN A 127 -19.50 0.37 -5.31
CA ASN A 127 -19.25 1.81 -5.30
C ASN A 127 -17.87 2.11 -5.90
N VAL A 128 -17.74 3.24 -6.59
CA VAL A 128 -16.47 3.67 -7.17
C VAL A 128 -15.35 3.84 -6.12
N THR A 129 -15.68 4.07 -4.85
CA THR A 129 -14.69 4.16 -3.74
C THR A 129 -13.97 2.86 -3.44
N GLU A 130 -14.58 1.72 -3.76
CA GLU A 130 -13.98 0.41 -3.52
C GLU A 130 -13.08 -0.04 -4.67
N VAL A 131 -13.04 0.74 -5.76
CA VAL A 131 -12.14 0.48 -6.89
C VAL A 131 -10.72 0.82 -6.48
N TRP A 132 -9.81 -0.11 -6.77
CA TRP A 132 -8.38 0.06 -6.53
C TRP A 132 -7.84 1.34 -7.19
N GLY A 133 -7.20 2.20 -6.39
CA GLY A 133 -6.67 3.49 -6.83
C GLY A 133 -7.61 4.69 -6.63
N VAL A 134 -8.88 4.47 -6.26
CA VAL A 134 -9.84 5.56 -6.02
C VAL A 134 -9.90 5.92 -4.53
N GLY A 135 -9.25 7.02 -4.15
CA GLY A 135 -9.27 7.53 -2.77
C GLY A 135 -10.47 8.44 -2.44
N ARG A 136 -10.61 8.82 -1.17
CA ARG A 136 -11.70 9.70 -0.68
C ARG A 136 -11.80 11.04 -1.40
N ARG A 137 -10.66 11.67 -1.74
CA ARG A 137 -10.65 12.94 -2.50
C ARG A 137 -11.11 12.73 -3.94
N MET A 138 -10.69 11.63 -4.54
CA MET A 138 -11.07 11.28 -5.91
C MET A 138 -12.57 11.03 -6.02
N LYS A 139 -13.17 10.39 -5.01
CA LYS A 139 -14.62 10.19 -4.92
C LYS A 139 -15.41 11.48 -5.15
N LEU A 140 -15.04 12.57 -4.48
CA LEU A 140 -15.75 13.84 -4.59
C LEU A 140 -15.75 14.38 -6.04
N HIS A 141 -14.63 14.22 -6.75
CA HIS A 141 -14.53 14.63 -8.14
C HIS A 141 -15.31 13.69 -9.09
N LEU A 142 -15.25 12.38 -8.85
CA LEU A 142 -16.00 11.40 -9.64
C LEU A 142 -17.52 11.54 -9.44
N ASP A 143 -17.96 11.75 -8.19
CA ASP A 143 -19.36 12.02 -7.86
C ASP A 143 -19.87 13.29 -8.56
N ALA A 144 -19.04 14.35 -8.65
CA ALA A 144 -19.36 15.57 -9.39
C ALA A 144 -19.48 15.35 -10.91
N MET A 145 -18.81 14.33 -11.45
CA MET A 145 -18.95 13.89 -12.84
C MET A 145 -20.10 12.89 -13.05
N GLY A 146 -20.86 12.56 -12.00
CA GLY A 146 -21.94 11.56 -12.05
C GLY A 146 -21.47 10.11 -12.02
N ILE A 147 -20.19 9.86 -11.78
CA ILE A 147 -19.58 8.52 -11.73
C ILE A 147 -19.66 7.99 -10.29
N LYS A 148 -20.62 7.11 -10.01
CA LYS A 148 -20.89 6.60 -8.65
C LYS A 148 -20.53 5.13 -8.46
N THR A 149 -20.64 4.33 -9.52
CA THR A 149 -20.37 2.90 -9.50
C THR A 149 -19.10 2.55 -10.27
N ALA A 150 -18.54 1.37 -10.00
CA ALA A 150 -17.43 0.85 -10.78
C ALA A 150 -17.82 0.65 -12.27
N MET A 151 -19.09 0.35 -12.55
CA MET A 151 -19.64 0.28 -13.91
C MET A 151 -19.61 1.64 -14.62
N ASP A 152 -19.95 2.73 -13.92
CA ASP A 152 -19.91 4.08 -14.50
C ASP A 152 -18.47 4.45 -14.87
N LEU A 153 -17.51 4.10 -14.01
CA LEU A 153 -16.09 4.33 -14.26
C LEU A 153 -15.58 3.50 -15.45
N ALA A 154 -15.99 2.23 -15.55
CA ALA A 154 -15.63 1.35 -16.66
C ALA A 154 -16.17 1.84 -18.02
N LYS A 155 -17.34 2.51 -18.01
CA LYS A 155 -17.98 3.07 -19.21
C LYS A 155 -17.54 4.51 -19.54
N SER A 156 -16.80 5.15 -18.64
CA SER A 156 -16.35 6.53 -18.83
C SER A 156 -15.28 6.61 -19.91
N ASP A 157 -15.24 7.72 -20.64
CA ASP A 157 -14.24 7.94 -21.69
C ASP A 157 -12.80 8.02 -21.09
N PRO A 158 -11.89 7.11 -21.47
CA PRO A 158 -10.53 7.09 -20.92
C PRO A 158 -9.75 8.37 -21.15
N TRP A 159 -9.96 9.06 -22.29
CA TRP A 159 -9.25 10.29 -22.61
C TRP A 159 -9.65 11.44 -21.67
N THR A 160 -10.95 11.57 -21.40
CA THR A 160 -11.48 12.52 -20.42
C THR A 160 -10.94 12.26 -19.01
N LEU A 161 -10.88 10.99 -18.60
CA LEU A 161 -10.31 10.60 -17.30
C LEU A 161 -8.81 10.95 -17.20
N ARG A 162 -8.05 10.72 -18.27
CA ARG A 162 -6.63 11.07 -18.34
C ARG A 162 -6.42 12.58 -18.18
N LYS A 163 -7.22 13.38 -18.88
CA LYS A 163 -7.10 14.85 -18.90
C LYS A 163 -7.45 15.47 -17.54
N ASN A 164 -8.48 14.95 -16.87
CA ASN A 164 -8.98 15.51 -15.62
C ASN A 164 -8.25 14.97 -14.38
N PHE A 165 -7.70 13.75 -14.46
CA PHE A 165 -7.07 13.08 -13.33
C PHE A 165 -5.63 12.69 -13.63
N SER A 166 -5.41 11.44 -14.03
CA SER A 166 -4.08 10.88 -14.25
C SER A 166 -4.16 9.67 -15.16
N VAL A 167 -3.00 9.29 -15.71
CA VAL A 167 -2.83 8.05 -16.48
C VAL A 167 -3.19 6.82 -15.65
N VAL A 168 -3.05 6.86 -14.32
CA VAL A 168 -3.40 5.73 -13.44
C VAL A 168 -4.90 5.48 -13.46
N ILE A 169 -5.73 6.51 -13.30
CA ILE A 169 -7.20 6.37 -13.34
C ILE A 169 -7.68 5.93 -14.72
N GLU A 170 -7.04 6.43 -15.78
CA GLU A 170 -7.28 5.96 -17.14
C GLU A 170 -7.02 4.45 -17.27
N LYS A 171 -5.85 3.97 -16.81
CA LYS A 171 -5.50 2.54 -16.79
C LYS A 171 -6.52 1.74 -15.98
N THR A 172 -6.91 2.21 -14.79
CA THR A 172 -7.93 1.57 -13.94
C THR A 172 -9.27 1.44 -14.66
N ALA A 173 -9.74 2.47 -15.35
CA ALA A 173 -11.00 2.42 -16.09
C ALA A 173 -10.94 1.40 -17.25
N ARG A 174 -9.83 1.37 -17.99
CA ARG A 174 -9.60 0.37 -19.05
C ARG A 174 -9.53 -1.06 -18.50
N GLU A 175 -8.86 -1.26 -17.37
CA GLU A 175 -8.80 -2.54 -16.68
C GLU A 175 -10.19 -3.04 -16.24
N LEU A 176 -11.05 -2.15 -15.72
CA LEU A 176 -12.43 -2.48 -15.37
C LEU A 176 -13.28 -2.82 -16.60
N ALA A 177 -13.00 -2.19 -17.75
CA ALA A 177 -13.62 -2.53 -19.02
C ALA A 177 -13.15 -3.89 -19.58
N GLY A 178 -12.06 -4.44 -19.02
CA GLY A 178 -11.48 -5.73 -19.41
C GLY A 178 -10.21 -5.64 -20.27
N THR A 179 -9.67 -4.43 -20.48
CA THR A 179 -8.42 -4.24 -21.22
C THR A 179 -7.23 -4.26 -20.26
N PRO A 180 -6.35 -5.27 -20.31
CA PRO A 180 -5.20 -5.33 -19.42
C PRO A 180 -4.23 -4.18 -19.70
N CYS A 181 -3.88 -3.43 -18.66
CA CYS A 181 -2.98 -2.28 -18.68
C CYS A 181 -1.88 -2.36 -17.60
N LEU A 182 -1.99 -3.32 -16.67
CA LEU A 182 -1.06 -3.55 -15.57
C LEU A 182 -0.55 -5.01 -15.66
N GLU A 183 0.71 -5.19 -16.06
CA GLU A 183 1.31 -6.53 -16.22
C GLU A 183 1.89 -7.06 -14.91
N LEU A 184 2.01 -8.39 -14.79
CA LEU A 184 2.48 -9.10 -13.59
C LEU A 184 3.97 -8.87 -13.28
N ASP A 185 4.75 -8.36 -14.24
CA ASP A 185 6.20 -8.14 -14.13
C ASP A 185 6.62 -6.71 -14.49
N GLU A 186 5.76 -5.71 -14.26
CA GLU A 186 6.17 -4.31 -14.42
C GLU A 186 7.25 -4.00 -13.36
N LEU A 187 8.52 -4.08 -13.76
CA LEU A 187 9.67 -3.84 -12.88
C LEU A 187 9.47 -2.49 -12.18
N ASP A 188 9.27 -2.53 -10.86
CA ASP A 188 9.25 -1.32 -10.06
C ASP A 188 10.54 -0.55 -10.35
N PRO A 189 10.46 0.70 -10.86
CA PRO A 189 11.66 1.46 -11.13
C PRO A 189 12.47 1.56 -9.83
N PRO A 190 13.80 1.50 -9.90
CA PRO A 190 14.63 1.60 -8.72
C PRO A 190 14.22 2.84 -7.92
N LYS A 191 14.03 2.67 -6.62
CA LYS A 191 13.53 3.73 -5.73
C LYS A 191 14.36 4.98 -5.93
N GLN A 192 13.73 6.04 -6.40
CA GLN A 192 14.41 7.32 -6.66
C GLN A 192 14.68 8.10 -5.36
N GLU A 193 14.00 7.71 -4.27
CA GLU A 193 14.12 8.35 -2.97
C GLU A 193 14.23 7.29 -1.87
N ILE A 194 15.13 7.53 -0.92
CA ILE A 194 15.26 6.75 0.32
C ILE A 194 14.85 7.64 1.48
N PHE A 195 13.82 7.21 2.20
CA PHE A 195 13.28 7.94 3.33
C PHE A 195 13.43 7.14 4.63
N CYS A 196 13.89 7.81 5.67
CA CYS A 196 13.93 7.27 7.02
C CYS A 196 13.39 8.34 7.98
N SER A 197 12.14 8.16 8.41
CA SER A 197 11.53 9.02 9.43
C SER A 197 11.01 8.20 10.60
N ARG A 198 11.04 8.82 11.77
CA ARG A 198 10.47 8.28 13.00
C ARG A 198 9.79 9.42 13.75
N MET A 199 8.76 9.08 14.51
CA MET A 199 8.19 9.98 15.50
C MET A 199 8.91 9.69 16.83
N PHE A 200 9.27 10.73 17.56
CA PHE A 200 9.87 10.59 18.88
C PHE A 200 8.77 10.26 19.90
N GLY A 201 9.03 9.31 20.79
CA GLY A 201 8.08 8.91 21.84
C GLY A 201 7.90 9.97 22.93
N LYS A 202 8.88 10.88 23.07
CA LYS A 202 8.82 12.07 23.93
C LYS A 202 9.18 13.30 23.10
N ARG A 203 8.72 14.46 23.54
CA ARG A 203 9.13 15.73 22.94
C ARG A 203 10.62 15.96 23.21
N LEU A 204 11.37 16.21 22.14
CA LEU A 204 12.75 16.66 22.22
C LEU A 204 12.76 18.19 22.14
N THR A 205 13.47 18.82 23.06
CA THR A 205 13.67 20.26 23.13
C THR A 205 15.12 20.65 22.84
N GLU A 206 16.03 19.67 22.77
CA GLU A 206 17.46 19.89 22.60
C GLU A 206 17.90 19.44 21.21
N LEU A 207 18.69 20.29 20.56
CA LEU A 207 19.23 20.04 19.23
C LEU A 207 20.18 18.84 19.21
N ALA A 208 20.96 18.62 20.28
CA ALA A 208 21.91 17.52 20.38
C ALA A 208 21.24 16.15 20.20
N SER A 209 20.14 15.89 20.91
CA SER A 209 19.38 14.64 20.79
C SER A 209 18.78 14.45 19.39
N ILE A 210 18.40 15.55 18.72
CA ILE A 210 17.89 15.50 17.34
C ILE A 210 19.03 15.16 16.37
N LYS A 211 20.22 15.74 16.55
CA LYS A 211 21.42 15.45 15.75
C LYS A 211 21.82 13.98 15.85
N GLU A 212 21.83 13.40 17.06
CA GLU A 212 22.10 11.97 17.28
C GLU A 212 21.09 11.07 16.55
N ALA A 213 19.81 11.42 16.61
CA ALA A 213 18.76 10.69 15.92
C ALA A 213 18.93 10.76 14.40
N VAL A 214 19.20 11.94 13.84
CA VAL A 214 19.44 12.11 12.41
C VAL A 214 20.68 11.36 11.94
N ALA A 215 21.77 11.34 12.72
CA ALA A 215 22.94 10.52 12.41
C ALA A 215 22.59 9.03 12.32
N THR A 216 21.78 8.53 13.26
CA THR A 216 21.29 7.15 13.24
C THR A 216 20.41 6.86 12.01
N TYR A 217 19.53 7.79 11.64
CA TYR A 217 18.69 7.66 10.45
C TYR A 217 19.50 7.70 9.16
N MET A 218 20.55 8.53 9.11
CA MET A 218 21.47 8.55 7.97
C MET A 218 22.25 7.25 7.84
N MET A 219 22.69 6.64 8.94
CA MET A 219 23.30 5.30 8.90
C MET A 219 22.37 4.28 8.24
N ARG A 220 21.10 4.22 8.66
CA ARG A 220 20.10 3.33 8.09
C ARG A 220 19.77 3.67 6.63
N ALA A 221 19.72 4.94 6.26
CA ALA A 221 19.50 5.36 4.88
C ALA A 221 20.67 4.98 3.98
N SER A 222 21.91 5.16 4.45
CA SER A 222 23.13 4.77 3.73
C SER A 222 23.27 3.25 3.57
N GLU A 223 22.85 2.45 4.57
CA GLU A 223 22.74 0.99 4.42
C GLU A 223 21.84 0.62 3.23
N LYS A 224 20.64 1.21 3.16
CA LYS A 224 19.69 0.98 2.05
C LYS A 224 20.24 1.46 0.71
N LEU A 225 20.92 2.61 0.70
CA LEU A 225 21.53 3.20 -0.50
C LEU A 225 22.57 2.26 -1.10
N ARG A 226 23.43 1.66 -0.26
CA ARG A 226 24.46 0.69 -0.68
C ARG A 226 23.87 -0.62 -1.17
N VAL A 227 22.85 -1.15 -0.50
CA VAL A 227 22.13 -2.36 -0.96
C VAL A 227 21.53 -2.13 -2.36
N GLN A 228 21.00 -0.94 -2.61
CA GLN A 228 20.47 -0.54 -3.93
C GLN A 228 21.57 -0.18 -4.95
N LYS A 229 22.86 -0.22 -4.58
CA LYS A 229 24.00 0.21 -5.41
C LYS A 229 23.81 1.59 -6.04
N SER A 230 23.20 2.51 -5.29
CA SER A 230 22.85 3.86 -5.74
C SER A 230 23.72 4.92 -5.06
N LEU A 231 23.77 6.15 -5.60
CA LEU A 231 24.46 7.29 -5.00
C LEU A 231 23.47 8.41 -4.69
N CYS A 232 23.72 9.16 -3.62
CA CYS A 232 22.87 10.27 -3.20
C CYS A 232 23.49 11.61 -3.60
N LYS A 233 22.71 12.48 -4.29
CA LYS A 233 23.12 13.86 -4.61
C LYS A 233 22.41 14.92 -3.75
N LYS A 234 21.18 14.65 -3.30
CA LYS A 234 20.35 15.60 -2.55
C LYS A 234 19.86 14.95 -1.27
N ILE A 235 20.03 15.65 -0.15
CA ILE A 235 19.54 15.23 1.16
C ILE A 235 18.48 16.24 1.60
N ARG A 236 17.32 15.76 2.04
CA ARG A 236 16.30 16.59 2.68
C ARG A 236 16.17 16.21 4.15
N VAL A 237 16.43 17.18 5.03
CA VAL A 237 16.21 17.03 6.47
C VAL A 237 15.02 17.90 6.86
N SER A 238 14.06 17.31 7.55
CA SER A 238 12.84 18.01 7.98
C SER A 238 12.44 17.63 9.38
N ILE A 239 12.05 18.64 10.17
CA ILE A 239 11.50 18.49 11.51
C ILE A 239 10.06 18.94 11.49
N ARG A 240 9.18 18.18 12.15
CA ARG A 240 7.77 18.53 12.29
C ARG A 240 7.28 18.21 13.70
N THR A 241 6.55 19.13 14.32
CA THR A 241 5.83 18.85 15.58
C THR A 241 4.60 17.97 15.31
N GLY A 242 4.15 17.25 16.34
CA GLY A 242 3.04 16.31 16.21
C GLY A 242 1.76 17.00 15.74
N MET A 243 1.10 16.45 14.71
CA MET A 243 -0.16 17.02 14.18
C MET A 243 -1.38 16.77 15.06
N PHE A 244 -1.22 16.04 16.17
CA PHE A 244 -2.30 15.52 17.00
C PHE A 244 -2.56 16.34 18.28
N ASN A 245 -1.78 17.40 18.55
CA ASN A 245 -2.05 18.36 19.62
C ASN A 245 -2.59 19.66 18.99
N PRO A 246 -3.92 19.90 19.03
CA PRO A 246 -4.53 21.07 18.40
C PRO A 246 -4.19 22.39 19.11
N GLU A 247 -3.86 22.36 20.40
CA GLU A 247 -3.60 23.55 21.22
C GLU A 247 -2.15 24.07 21.14
N GLU A 248 -1.27 23.37 20.42
CA GLU A 248 0.13 23.74 20.36
C GLU A 248 0.54 24.28 18.99
N ALA A 249 1.53 25.18 19.00
CA ALA A 249 2.11 25.72 17.79
C ALA A 249 2.65 24.59 16.90
N LYS A 250 2.11 24.51 15.68
CA LYS A 250 2.57 23.57 14.66
C LYS A 250 3.83 24.13 14.01
N TYR A 251 4.92 23.41 14.13
CA TYR A 251 6.18 23.72 13.48
C TYR A 251 6.46 22.66 12.44
N ALA A 252 6.76 23.08 11.22
CA ALA A 252 7.19 22.21 10.14
C ALA A 252 8.22 22.98 9.33
N ASN A 253 9.47 22.54 9.38
CA ASN A 253 10.54 23.14 8.60
C ASN A 253 11.41 22.04 8.00
N GLY A 254 12.03 22.31 6.87
CA GLY A 254 12.94 21.38 6.25
C GLY A 254 13.83 22.05 5.22
N VAL A 255 15.06 21.58 5.16
CA VAL A 255 16.11 22.10 4.29
C VAL A 255 16.56 20.98 3.36
N VAL A 256 16.81 21.35 2.11
CA VAL A 256 17.44 20.49 1.11
C VAL A 256 18.90 20.92 0.98
N VAL A 257 19.81 19.96 1.10
CA VAL A 257 21.24 20.13 0.85
C VAL A 257 21.60 19.36 -0.40
N GLU A 258 22.16 20.05 -1.38
CA GLU A 258 22.75 19.44 -2.56
C GLU A 258 24.24 19.22 -2.33
N LEU A 259 24.69 17.99 -2.55
CA LEU A 259 26.09 17.59 -2.43
C LEU A 259 26.84 17.94 -3.71
N PRO A 260 28.14 18.27 -3.63
CA PRO A 260 28.94 18.64 -4.80
C PRO A 260 29.03 17.51 -5.84
N TYR A 261 28.96 16.26 -5.39
CA TYR A 261 28.93 15.07 -6.24
C TYR A 261 28.08 13.99 -5.57
N PRO A 262 27.50 13.05 -6.36
CA PRO A 262 26.78 11.91 -5.80
C PRO A 262 27.71 11.02 -4.97
N THR A 263 27.29 10.67 -3.75
CA THR A 263 28.10 9.83 -2.84
C THR A 263 27.23 8.91 -1.99
N ASP A 264 27.83 7.83 -1.50
CA ASP A 264 27.30 6.91 -0.48
C ASP A 264 28.17 6.90 0.80
N ASP A 265 29.16 7.81 0.92
CA ASP A 265 30.01 7.93 2.11
C ASP A 265 29.18 8.42 3.30
N LEU A 266 29.00 7.52 4.26
CA LEU A 266 28.24 7.77 5.48
C LEU A 266 28.70 9.04 6.21
N ARG A 267 30.00 9.34 6.22
CA ARG A 267 30.55 10.48 6.96
C ARG A 267 30.14 11.79 6.32
N LEU A 268 30.24 11.88 4.99
CA LEU A 268 29.82 13.06 4.22
C LEU A 268 28.30 13.27 4.33
N LEU A 269 27.54 12.19 4.16
CA LEU A 269 26.08 12.22 4.26
C LEU A 269 25.60 12.65 5.65
N THR A 270 26.19 12.08 6.70
CA THR A 270 25.84 12.40 8.10
C THR A 270 26.21 13.83 8.44
N LYS A 271 27.41 14.28 8.04
CA LYS A 271 27.85 15.66 8.27
C LYS A 271 26.91 16.65 7.59
N ALA A 272 26.61 16.46 6.30
CA ALA A 272 25.70 17.33 5.57
C ALA A 272 24.28 17.36 6.18
N ALA A 273 23.76 16.21 6.64
CA ALA A 273 22.45 16.14 7.29
C ALA A 273 22.43 16.82 8.66
N VAL A 274 23.49 16.66 9.46
CA VAL A 274 23.61 17.29 10.78
C VAL A 274 23.80 18.80 10.66
N ASP A 275 24.63 19.27 9.72
CA ASP A 275 24.82 20.68 9.44
C ASP A 275 23.53 21.33 8.90
N ALA A 276 22.69 20.54 8.20
CA ALA A 276 21.37 21.02 7.76
C ALA A 276 20.40 21.25 8.92
N LEU A 277 20.52 20.50 10.04
CA LEU A 277 19.66 20.68 11.20
C LEU A 277 19.85 22.05 11.85
N ASP A 278 21.07 22.59 11.85
CA ASP A 278 21.37 23.93 12.39
C ASP A 278 20.62 25.05 11.64
N ARG A 279 20.13 24.77 10.42
CA ARG A 279 19.31 25.70 9.63
C ARG A 279 17.81 25.50 9.83
N VAL A 280 17.41 24.40 10.48
CA VAL A 280 16.01 23.95 10.61
C VAL A 280 15.52 24.07 12.05
N PHE A 281 16.39 23.99 13.05
CA PHE A 281 16.06 24.13 14.48
C PHE A 281 16.23 25.58 14.93
#